data_AF-T1BN27-F1
#
_entry.id   AF-T1BN27-F1
#
_cell.length_a   1.000
_cell.length_b   1.000
_cell.length_c   1.000
_cell.angle_alpha   90.00
_cell.angle_beta   90.00
_cell.angle_gamma   90.00
#
_symmetry.space_group_name_H-M   'P 1'
#
loop_
_entity.id
_entity.type
_entity.pdbx_description
1 polymer ?
#
loop_
_entity_poly.entity_id
_entity_poly.type
_entity_poly.pdbx_seq_one_letter_code
_entity_poly.pdbx_strand_id
1 'polypeptide(L)' 'PPSETLQIEEIEAVYWEHLMPECLWQFRFKDLGPLFVAIDTTGGNLHQEVLKAAREQLDRLTST' A
#
# COMPACT_ATOMS: atom_id res chain seq x y z
N PRO A 1 -11.27 17.11 10.53
CA PRO A 1 -10.45 16.35 9.56
C PRO A 1 -11.29 15.99 8.34
N PRO A 2 -10.84 16.28 7.12
CA PRO A 2 -11.52 15.77 5.93
C PRO A 2 -11.56 14.23 6.02
N SER A 3 -12.73 13.63 5.79
CA SER A 3 -12.90 12.17 5.80
C SER A 3 -12.03 11.53 4.72
N GLU A 4 -11.49 10.34 4.99
CA GLU A 4 -10.54 9.61 4.12
C GLU A 4 -11.10 9.32 2.70
N THR A 5 -12.42 9.42 2.50
CA THR A 5 -13.09 9.17 1.22
C THR A 5 -13.24 10.38 0.29
N LEU A 6 -12.78 11.59 0.66
CA LEU A 6 -12.99 12.81 -0.14
C LEU A 6 -12.27 12.83 -1.50
N GLN A 7 -11.35 11.89 -1.75
CA GLN A 7 -10.62 11.78 -3.01
C GLN A 7 -11.31 10.88 -4.05
N ILE A 8 -12.34 10.12 -3.64
CA ILE A 8 -13.17 9.33 -4.56
C ILE A 8 -14.20 10.27 -5.18
N GLU A 9 -14.14 10.47 -6.49
CA GLU A 9 -15.14 11.25 -7.22
C GLU A 9 -16.37 10.40 -7.57
N GLU A 10 -16.17 9.13 -7.93
CA GLU A 10 -17.24 8.26 -8.41
C GLU A 10 -16.88 6.77 -8.27
N ILE A 11 -17.91 5.93 -8.06
CA ILE A 11 -17.85 4.48 -8.26
C ILE A 11 -18.36 4.21 -9.67
N GLU A 12 -17.46 3.89 -10.60
CA GLU A 12 -17.81 3.73 -12.02
C GLU A 12 -18.44 2.37 -12.30
N ALA A 13 -18.01 1.32 -11.60
CA ALA A 13 -18.53 -0.03 -11.75
C ALA A 13 -18.21 -0.93 -10.54
N VAL A 14 -19.00 -2.00 -10.39
CA VAL A 14 -18.76 -3.11 -9.46
C VAL A 14 -18.82 -4.41 -10.25
N TYR A 15 -17.76 -5.21 -10.17
CA TYR A 15 -17.68 -6.51 -10.83
C TYR A 15 -17.69 -7.63 -9.79
N TRP A 16 -18.37 -8.73 -10.12
CA TRP A 16 -18.50 -9.91 -9.23
C TRP A 16 -19.21 -9.60 -7.91
N GLU A 17 -20.36 -8.91 -7.94
CA GLU A 17 -21.13 -8.50 -6.76
C GLU A 17 -21.45 -9.62 -5.75
N HIS A 18 -21.55 -10.87 -6.20
CA HIS A 18 -21.75 -12.02 -5.31
C HIS A 18 -20.58 -12.26 -4.32
N LEU A 19 -19.41 -11.66 -4.55
CA LEU A 19 -18.24 -11.74 -3.68
C LEU A 19 -18.20 -10.65 -2.62
N MET A 20 -19.25 -9.83 -2.46
CA MET A 20 -19.28 -8.76 -1.45
C MET A 20 -18.79 -9.25 -0.07
N PRO A 21 -17.82 -8.56 0.58
CA PRO A 21 -17.24 -7.26 0.19
C PRO A 21 -16.04 -7.32 -0.79
N GLU A 22 -15.54 -8.51 -1.12
CA GLU A 22 -14.33 -8.76 -1.92
C GLU A 22 -14.54 -8.68 -3.45
N CYS A 23 -15.63 -8.06 -3.88
CA CYS A 23 -15.85 -7.76 -5.30
C CYS A 23 -14.81 -6.76 -5.82
N LEU A 24 -14.63 -6.71 -7.15
CA LEU A 24 -13.71 -5.77 -7.78
C LEU A 24 -14.42 -4.43 -8.00
N TRP A 25 -13.90 -3.38 -7.37
CA TRP A 25 -14.42 -2.02 -7.46
C TRP A 25 -13.63 -1.18 -8.45
N GLN A 26 -14.32 -0.47 -9.34
CA GLN A 26 -13.73 0.55 -10.20
C GLN A 26 -14.07 1.94 -9.66
N PHE A 27 -13.05 2.64 -9.18
CA PHE A 27 -13.18 3.99 -8.63
C PHE A 27 -12.49 5.02 -9.51
N ARG A 28 -13.15 6.18 -9.67
CA ARG A 28 -12.52 7.39 -10.19
C ARG A 28 -12.05 8.25 -9.03
N PHE A 29 -10.78 8.62 -9.06
CA PHE A 29 -10.18 9.47 -8.03
C PHE A 29 -9.74 10.82 -8.58
N LYS A 30 -9.72 11.82 -7.70
CA LYS A 30 -9.03 13.09 -7.93
C LYS A 30 -8.08 13.40 -6.79
N ASP A 31 -6.88 13.85 -7.15
CA ASP A 31 -5.82 14.22 -6.22
C ASP A 31 -5.49 13.12 -5.21
N LEU A 32 -5.49 11.84 -5.63
CA LEU A 32 -5.20 10.70 -4.77
C LEU A 32 -3.77 10.78 -4.21
N GLY A 33 -3.66 10.92 -2.89
CA GLY A 33 -2.38 10.95 -2.20
C GLY A 33 -2.39 11.72 -0.88
N PRO A 34 -1.23 11.85 -0.23
CA PRO A 34 0.08 11.42 -0.71
C PRO A 34 0.25 9.89 -0.75
N LEU A 35 0.91 9.37 -1.79
CA LEU A 35 1.31 7.98 -1.91
C LEU A 35 2.85 7.89 -1.95
N PHE A 36 3.43 6.83 -1.39
CA PHE A 36 4.86 6.59 -1.41
C PHE A 36 5.20 5.41 -2.32
N VAL A 37 6.28 5.56 -3.11
CA VAL A 37 6.83 4.45 -3.90
C VAL A 37 7.63 3.55 -2.97
N ALA A 38 6.99 2.50 -2.45
CA ALA A 38 7.65 1.52 -1.59
C ALA A 38 8.47 0.49 -2.36
N ILE A 39 8.07 0.20 -3.61
CA ILE A 39 8.74 -0.73 -4.52
C ILE A 39 8.79 -0.08 -5.90
N ASP A 40 9.97 -0.03 -6.50
CA ASP A 40 10.19 0.53 -7.83
C ASP A 40 10.42 -0.56 -8.90
N THR A 41 10.41 -0.16 -10.18
CA THR A 41 10.58 -1.07 -11.32
C THR A 41 12.02 -1.51 -11.56
N THR A 42 12.99 -0.93 -10.85
CA THR A 42 14.42 -1.22 -10.97
C THR A 42 14.91 -2.21 -9.91
N GLY A 43 14.02 -2.65 -9.02
CA GLY A 43 14.29 -3.63 -7.97
C GLY A 43 14.48 -3.04 -6.58
N GLY A 44 14.27 -1.73 -6.40
CA GLY A 44 14.25 -1.10 -5.07
C GLY A 44 13.02 -1.49 -4.27
N ASN A 45 13.20 -1.76 -2.97
CA ASN A 45 12.13 -2.17 -2.06
C ASN A 45 12.43 -1.71 -0.61
N LEU A 46 11.71 -0.69 -0.15
CA LEU A 46 11.90 -0.09 1.17
C LEU A 46 11.62 -1.06 2.32
N HIS A 47 10.68 -2.01 2.14
CA HIS A 47 10.40 -3.01 3.18
C HIS A 47 11.57 -3.97 3.38
N GLN A 48 12.22 -4.38 2.28
CA GLN A 48 13.39 -5.25 2.35
C GLN A 48 14.57 -4.56 3.03
N GLU A 49 14.77 -3.27 2.78
CA GLU A 49 15.82 -2.48 3.45
C GLU A 49 15.61 -2.45 4.97
N VAL A 50 14.39 -2.17 5.43
CA VAL A 50 14.05 -2.16 6.86
C VAL A 50 14.25 -3.54 7.48
N LEU A 51 13.78 -4.61 6.81
CA LEU A 51 13.96 -5.98 7.30
C LEU A 51 15.43 -6.37 7.38
N LYS A 52 16.24 -5.99 6.39
CA LYS A 52 17.69 -6.23 6.39
C LYS A 52 18.35 -5.51 7.56
N ALA A 53 18.07 -4.22 7.75
CA ALA A 53 18.62 -3.45 8.85
C ALA A 53 18.23 -4.07 10.21
N ALA A 54 16.96 -4.42 10.40
CA ALA A 54 16.48 -5.07 11.61
C ALA A 54 17.20 -6.40 11.88
N ARG A 55 17.45 -7.20 10.83
CA ARG A 55 18.21 -8.45 10.94
C ARG A 55 19.66 -8.22 11.35
N GLU A 56 20.34 -7.25 10.73
CA GLU A 56 21.71 -6.88 11.10
C GLU A 56 21.79 -6.40 12.57
N GLN A 57 20.79 -5.67 13.05
CA GLN A 57 20.71 -5.30 14.47
C GLN A 57 20.55 -6.52 15.38
N LEU A 58 19.68 -7.46 15.02
CA LEU A 58 19.44 -8.68 15.78
C LEU A 58 20.71 -9.55 15.85
N ASP A 59 21.38 -9.75 14.72
CA ASP A 59 22.59 -10.56 14.64
C ASP A 59 23.70 -9.96 15.53
N ARG A 60 23.83 -8.63 15.57
CA ARG A 60 24.78 -7.95 16.47
C ARG A 60 24.47 -8.18 17.96
N LEU A 61 23.20 -8.09 18.34
CA LEU A 61 22.78 -8.27 19.74
C LEU A 61 22.91 -9.71 20.22
N THR A 62 22.73 -10.67 19.31
CA THR A 62 22.79 -12.11 19.62
C THR A 62 24.19 -12.71 19.51
N SER A 63 25.16 -11.98 18.93
CA SER A 63 26.56 -12.39 18.81
C SER A 63 27.45 -11.95 19.99
N THR A 64 26.87 -11.50 21.10
CA THR A 64 27.55 -11.17 22.38
C THR A 64 27.11 -12.14 23.46
#